data_AF-A0A843GV06-F1
#
_entry.id   AF-A0A843GV06-F1
#
_cell.length_a   1.000
_cell.length_b   1.000
_cell.length_c   1.000
_cell.angle_alpha   90.00
_cell.angle_beta   90.00
_cell.angle_gamma   90.00
#
_symmetry.space_group_name_H-M   'P 1'
#
loop_
_entity.id
_entity.type
_entity.pdbx_description
1 polymer ?
#
loop_
_entity_poly.entity_id
_entity_poly.type
_entity_poly.pdbx_seq_one_letter_code
_entity_poly.pdbx_strand_id
1 'polypeptide(L)'
;MGERLNVEIVKGEKVLANAYYHWSGFTRTAMETTNTILKAYSRIKTNVARSKSSNKDLLFAIRLLETTGAGIDFKNKENDFVCEIGKEFKCMQDRNEGIIGVTKEDIAETRRYEDERVTIDIESEEVNFEAFMNYDEEEIQELLEDYDKDKRKIGKINVDNYQLTFEQCFELEKTLNELAKNDTYCVYNSATNEYLWFVE
;
A
#
# COMPACT_ATOMS: atom_id res chain seq x y z
N MET A 1 12.56 14.21 4.22
CA MET A 1 11.23 14.48 3.63
C MET A 1 10.39 13.24 3.91
N GLY A 2 9.09 13.36 4.09
CA GLY A 2 8.28 12.22 4.53
C GLY A 2 7.65 11.52 3.36
N GLU A 3 7.93 10.23 3.24
CA GLU A 3 7.35 9.33 2.25
C GLU A 3 5.89 9.07 2.60
N ARG A 4 4.98 9.48 1.73
CA ARG A 4 3.53 9.38 1.94
C ARG A 4 2.98 8.22 1.14
N LEU A 5 2.37 7.27 1.85
CA LEU A 5 1.77 6.10 1.25
C LEU A 5 0.30 6.35 0.97
N ASN A 6 -0.16 5.91 -0.20
CA ASN A 6 -1.57 5.74 -0.48
C ASN A 6 -1.88 4.28 -0.80
N VAL A 7 -2.81 3.68 -0.05
CA VAL A 7 -3.27 2.31 -0.29
C VAL A 7 -4.67 2.36 -0.89
N GLU A 8 -4.82 1.88 -2.12
CA GLU A 8 -6.09 1.82 -2.84
C GLU A 8 -6.68 0.41 -2.78
N ILE A 9 -7.98 0.34 -2.47
CA ILE A 9 -8.75 -0.90 -2.63
C ILE A 9 -9.62 -0.75 -3.88
N VAL A 10 -9.42 -1.64 -4.83
CA VAL A 10 -10.07 -1.60 -6.14
C VAL A 10 -10.86 -2.88 -6.40
N LYS A 11 -11.74 -2.82 -7.40
CA LYS A 11 -12.42 -3.97 -7.99
C LYS A 11 -12.36 -3.80 -9.50
N GLY A 12 -11.43 -4.50 -10.14
CA GLY A 12 -11.00 -4.17 -11.50
C GLY A 12 -10.51 -2.71 -11.56
N GLU A 13 -10.96 -1.96 -12.57
CA GLU A 13 -10.53 -0.57 -12.79
C GLU A 13 -11.14 0.45 -11.81
N LYS A 14 -12.08 0.03 -10.95
CA LYS A 14 -12.80 0.95 -10.07
C LYS A 14 -12.16 1.01 -8.68
N VAL A 15 -11.67 2.19 -8.29
CA VAL A 15 -11.32 2.49 -6.90
C VAL A 15 -12.58 2.60 -6.05
N LEU A 16 -12.62 1.81 -4.97
CA LEU A 16 -13.72 1.80 -4.03
C LEU A 16 -13.45 2.75 -2.85
N ALA A 17 -12.23 2.70 -2.33
CA ALA A 17 -11.73 3.58 -1.27
C ALA A 17 -10.20 3.58 -1.31
N ASN A 18 -9.58 4.61 -0.75
CA ASN A 18 -8.15 4.60 -0.47
C ASN A 18 -7.85 5.11 0.95
N ALA A 19 -6.63 4.88 1.42
CA ALA A 19 -6.15 5.46 2.66
C ALA A 19 -4.78 6.09 2.47
N TYR A 20 -4.66 7.33 2.90
CA TYR A 20 -3.40 8.07 2.92
C TYR A 20 -2.75 8.01 4.30
N TYR A 21 -1.45 7.70 4.35
CA TYR A 21 -0.64 7.60 5.56
C TYR A 21 0.59 8.51 5.47
N HIS A 22 0.76 9.35 6.48
CA HIS A 22 1.90 10.23 6.60
C HIS A 22 3.08 9.48 7.24
N TRP A 23 4.24 9.44 6.56
CA TRP A 23 5.46 8.71 6.96
C TRP A 23 5.43 7.18 6.77
N SER A 24 4.59 6.66 5.90
CA SER A 24 4.48 5.22 5.62
C SER A 24 4.85 4.81 4.20
N GLY A 25 5.31 5.73 3.35
CA GLY A 25 5.73 5.42 1.98
C GLY A 25 7.02 4.60 1.90
N PHE A 26 7.78 4.51 2.99
CA PHE A 26 8.94 3.62 3.07
C PHE A 26 8.58 2.18 2.69
N THR A 27 9.37 1.55 1.81
CA THR A 27 9.08 0.25 1.19
C THR A 27 8.68 -0.81 2.22
N ARG A 28 9.40 -0.88 3.34
CA ARG A 28 9.11 -1.86 4.41
C ARG A 28 7.80 -1.54 5.13
N THR A 29 7.57 -0.27 5.49
CA THR A 29 6.34 0.17 6.15
C THR A 29 5.12 -0.02 5.24
N ALA A 30 5.26 0.25 3.94
CA ALA A 30 4.23 -0.01 2.94
C ALA A 30 3.91 -1.51 2.83
N MET A 31 4.92 -2.37 2.85
CA MET A 31 4.74 -3.83 2.85
C MET A 31 4.08 -4.33 4.14
N GLU A 32 4.48 -3.83 5.30
CA GLU A 32 3.86 -4.17 6.59
C GLU A 32 2.38 -3.75 6.64
N THR A 33 2.07 -2.56 6.12
CA THR A 33 0.70 -2.04 5.98
C THR A 33 -0.13 -2.93 5.05
N THR A 34 0.44 -3.29 3.91
CA THR A 34 -0.18 -4.20 2.93
C THR A 34 -0.48 -5.56 3.56
N ASN A 35 0.51 -6.19 4.19
CA ASN A 35 0.36 -7.51 4.79
C ASN A 35 -0.62 -7.51 5.98
N THR A 36 -0.78 -6.39 6.68
CA THR A 36 -1.84 -6.23 7.69
C THR A 36 -3.23 -6.39 7.08
N ILE A 37 -3.46 -5.75 5.92
CA ILE A 37 -4.70 -5.87 5.16
C ILE A 37 -4.90 -7.31 4.67
N LEU A 38 -3.87 -7.90 4.05
CA LEU A 38 -3.96 -9.25 3.46
C LEU A 38 -4.27 -10.32 4.52
N LYS A 39 -3.63 -10.24 5.70
CA LYS A 39 -3.88 -11.16 6.83
C LYS A 39 -5.34 -11.09 7.33
N ALA A 40 -5.98 -9.93 7.22
CA ALA A 40 -7.37 -9.75 7.63
C ALA A 40 -8.40 -10.10 6.53
N TYR A 41 -7.96 -10.20 5.27
CA TYR A 41 -8.81 -10.23 4.08
C TYR A 41 -9.94 -11.25 4.17
N SER A 42 -9.63 -12.54 4.36
CA SER A 42 -10.62 -13.62 4.37
C SER A 42 -11.65 -13.49 5.50
N ARG A 43 -11.20 -13.03 6.68
CA ARG A 43 -12.08 -12.79 7.84
C ARG A 43 -13.05 -11.65 7.55
N ILE A 44 -12.55 -10.53 7.01
CA ILE A 44 -13.39 -9.37 6.68
C ILE A 44 -14.36 -9.72 5.55
N LYS A 45 -13.90 -10.37 4.47
CA LYS A 45 -14.74 -10.84 3.34
C LYS A 45 -15.92 -11.66 3.84
N THR A 46 -15.65 -12.60 4.74
CA THR A 46 -16.67 -13.45 5.37
C THR A 46 -17.67 -12.65 6.21
N ASN A 47 -17.19 -11.68 6.99
CA ASN A 47 -18.06 -10.84 7.83
C ASN A 47 -18.95 -9.92 7.00
N VAL A 48 -18.39 -9.29 5.97
CA VAL A 48 -19.12 -8.39 5.06
C VAL A 48 -20.16 -9.15 4.23
N ALA A 49 -19.84 -10.38 3.80
CA ALA A 49 -20.80 -11.25 3.10
C ALA A 49 -22.08 -11.49 3.92
N ARG A 50 -21.96 -11.57 5.25
CA ARG A 50 -23.09 -11.74 6.20
C ARG A 50 -23.77 -10.43 6.60
N SER A 51 -23.18 -9.28 6.28
CA SER A 51 -23.76 -7.98 6.60
C SER A 51 -25.02 -7.68 5.76
N LYS A 52 -25.90 -6.85 6.31
CA LYS A 52 -27.09 -6.31 5.60
C LYS A 52 -26.81 -4.99 4.88
N SER A 53 -25.54 -4.68 4.62
CA SER A 53 -25.16 -3.43 3.96
C SER A 53 -25.70 -3.38 2.52
N SER A 54 -26.14 -2.18 2.11
CA SER A 54 -26.59 -1.90 0.74
C SER A 54 -25.44 -1.90 -0.26
N ASN A 55 -24.19 -1.70 0.19
CA ASN A 55 -23.00 -1.70 -0.65
C ASN A 55 -21.87 -2.51 0.00
N LYS A 56 -21.86 -3.82 -0.25
CA LYS A 56 -20.89 -4.75 0.34
C LYS A 56 -19.47 -4.53 -0.16
N ASP A 57 -19.27 -4.13 -1.41
CA ASP A 57 -17.92 -3.91 -1.96
C ASP A 57 -17.24 -2.71 -1.28
N LEU A 58 -17.95 -1.58 -1.16
CA LEU A 58 -17.42 -0.42 -0.45
C LEU A 58 -17.24 -0.70 1.05
N LEU A 59 -18.20 -1.37 1.70
CA LEU A 59 -18.03 -1.79 3.09
C LEU A 59 -16.78 -2.67 3.25
N PHE A 60 -16.54 -3.59 2.31
CA PHE A 60 -15.36 -4.44 2.34
C PHE A 60 -14.07 -3.63 2.23
N ALA A 61 -13.99 -2.72 1.27
CA ALA A 61 -12.84 -1.84 1.08
C ALA A 61 -12.52 -1.01 2.34
N ILE A 62 -13.53 -0.35 2.92
CA ILE A 62 -13.34 0.44 4.15
C ILE A 62 -12.86 -0.45 5.31
N ARG A 63 -13.49 -1.63 5.50
CA ARG A 63 -13.11 -2.55 6.59
C ARG A 63 -11.71 -3.13 6.43
N LEU A 64 -11.21 -3.28 5.21
CA LEU A 64 -9.82 -3.65 4.96
C LEU A 64 -8.88 -2.53 5.41
N LEU A 65 -9.14 -1.30 5.00
CA LEU A 65 -8.33 -0.13 5.37
C LEU A 65 -8.34 0.12 6.89
N GLU A 66 -9.46 -0.06 7.58
CA GLU A 66 -9.51 0.10 9.05
C GLU A 66 -8.57 -0.84 9.82
N THR A 67 -8.12 -1.95 9.20
CA THR A 67 -7.21 -2.91 9.85
C THR A 67 -5.83 -2.35 10.10
N THR A 68 -5.42 -1.32 9.35
CA THR A 68 -4.12 -0.66 9.47
C THR A 68 -4.10 0.44 10.53
N GLY A 69 -5.27 0.83 11.03
CA GLY A 69 -5.41 2.02 11.87
C GLY A 69 -6.23 3.13 11.19
N ALA A 70 -6.38 3.09 9.87
CA ALA A 70 -7.00 4.18 9.13
C ALA A 70 -8.47 4.41 9.54
N GLY A 71 -8.91 5.66 9.47
CA GLY A 71 -10.28 6.04 9.79
C GLY A 71 -10.82 7.11 8.85
N ILE A 72 -12.13 7.28 8.89
CA ILE A 72 -12.84 8.28 8.09
C ILE A 72 -12.83 9.62 8.82
N ASP A 73 -12.56 10.72 8.10
CA ASP A 73 -12.75 12.06 8.63
C ASP A 73 -14.23 12.47 8.52
N PHE A 74 -14.96 12.29 9.62
CA PHE A 74 -16.37 12.68 9.74
C PHE A 74 -16.59 14.18 9.88
N LYS A 75 -15.54 15.01 9.95
CA LYS A 75 -15.70 16.47 9.94
C LYS A 75 -16.10 16.99 8.56
N ASN A 76 -15.81 16.23 7.51
CA ASN A 76 -16.36 16.45 6.18
C ASN A 76 -17.79 15.89 6.11
N LYS A 77 -18.77 16.80 6.02
CA LYS A 77 -20.22 16.49 5.98
C LYS A 77 -20.69 15.70 4.76
N GLU A 78 -19.81 15.44 3.79
CA GLU A 78 -20.13 14.71 2.55
C GLU A 78 -20.11 13.19 2.74
N ASN A 79 -19.75 12.70 3.93
CA ASN A 79 -19.71 11.28 4.28
C ASN A 79 -21.05 10.71 4.79
N ASP A 80 -22.17 11.42 4.64
CA ASP A 80 -23.49 10.93 5.09
C ASP A 80 -23.86 9.56 4.49
N PHE A 81 -23.43 9.27 3.25
CA PHE A 81 -23.65 7.96 2.61
C PHE A 81 -22.88 6.81 3.28
N VAL A 82 -21.76 7.09 3.94
CA VAL A 82 -20.99 6.10 4.68
C VAL A 82 -21.84 5.56 5.83
N CYS A 83 -22.51 6.44 6.57
CA CYS A 83 -23.38 6.06 7.68
C CYS A 83 -24.52 5.11 7.25
N GLU A 84 -24.97 5.20 6.00
CA GLU A 84 -25.98 4.29 5.43
C GLU A 84 -25.41 2.89 5.12
N ILE A 85 -24.12 2.80 4.78
CA ILE A 85 -23.42 1.56 4.43
C ILE A 85 -23.01 0.78 5.68
N GLY A 86 -22.72 1.46 6.79
CA GLY A 86 -22.35 0.86 8.07
C GLY A 86 -22.51 1.86 9.22
N LYS A 87 -23.03 1.38 10.36
CA LYS A 87 -23.38 2.26 11.48
C LYS A 87 -22.19 2.74 12.32
N GLU A 88 -21.04 2.06 12.23
CA GLU A 88 -19.87 2.32 13.09
C GLU A 88 -18.59 2.08 12.29
N PHE A 89 -18.03 3.15 11.72
CA PHE A 89 -16.67 3.15 11.18
C PHE A 89 -15.72 3.87 12.13
N LYS A 90 -14.44 3.52 12.05
CA LYS A 90 -13.38 4.15 12.81
C LYS A 90 -13.26 5.62 12.38
N CYS A 91 -13.29 6.51 13.35
CA CYS A 91 -12.98 7.91 13.13
C CYS A 91 -11.46 8.09 13.02
N MET A 92 -11.03 8.85 12.01
CA MET A 92 -9.64 9.27 11.87
C MET A 92 -9.12 9.89 13.17
N GLN A 93 -7.92 9.48 13.60
CA GLN A 93 -7.23 10.11 14.73
C GLN A 93 -6.28 11.21 14.22
N ASP A 94 -5.37 10.84 13.32
CA ASP A 94 -4.46 11.73 12.62
C ASP A 94 -4.04 11.13 11.27
N ARG A 95 -3.18 11.84 10.54
CA ARG A 95 -2.72 11.43 9.21
C ARG A 95 -1.66 10.33 9.24
N ASN A 96 -0.98 10.09 10.36
CA ASN A 96 0.00 9.02 10.48
C ASN A 96 -0.73 7.67 10.59
N GLU A 97 -1.85 7.64 11.33
CA GLU A 97 -2.70 6.45 11.48
C GLU A 97 -3.54 6.13 10.23
N GLY A 98 -3.64 7.06 9.28
CA GLY A 98 -4.33 6.88 8.02
C GLY A 98 -5.67 7.62 7.93
N ILE A 99 -5.89 8.32 6.82
CA ILE A 99 -7.19 8.91 6.46
C ILE A 99 -7.81 8.16 5.29
N ILE A 100 -9.02 7.65 5.47
CA ILE A 100 -9.78 6.94 4.45
C ILE A 100 -10.54 7.94 3.58
N GLY A 101 -10.28 7.91 2.27
CA GLY A 101 -11.06 8.60 1.25
C GLY A 101 -12.04 7.65 0.55
N VAL A 102 -13.29 8.09 0.42
CA VAL A 102 -14.39 7.29 -0.16
C VAL A 102 -15.11 7.98 -1.30
N THR A 103 -15.17 9.32 -1.30
CA THR A 103 -15.68 10.09 -2.42
C THR A 103 -14.61 10.23 -3.51
N LYS A 104 -15.01 10.66 -4.70
CA LYS A 104 -14.03 10.91 -5.79
C LYS A 104 -13.08 12.04 -5.42
N GLU A 105 -13.61 13.04 -4.73
CA GLU A 105 -12.91 14.21 -4.24
C GLU A 105 -11.88 13.81 -3.18
N ASP A 106 -12.27 12.99 -2.19
CA ASP A 106 -11.33 12.49 -1.17
C ASP A 106 -10.22 11.63 -1.78
N ILE A 107 -10.59 10.70 -2.69
CA ILE A 107 -9.63 9.81 -3.37
C ILE A 107 -8.65 10.64 -4.22
N ALA A 108 -9.12 11.69 -4.89
CA ALA A 108 -8.26 12.58 -5.65
C ALA A 108 -7.36 13.45 -4.74
N GLU A 109 -7.85 13.83 -3.57
CA GLU A 109 -7.07 14.58 -2.59
C GLU A 109 -5.93 13.75 -2.03
N THR A 110 -6.18 12.51 -1.60
CA THR A 110 -5.13 11.62 -1.07
C THR A 110 -4.06 11.33 -2.12
N ARG A 111 -4.44 11.09 -3.38
CA ARG A 111 -3.50 10.93 -4.51
C ARG A 111 -2.63 12.14 -4.78
N ARG A 112 -3.12 13.37 -4.55
CA ARG A 112 -2.32 14.59 -4.78
C ARG A 112 -1.12 14.71 -3.84
N TYR A 113 -1.16 14.03 -2.71
CA TYR A 113 -0.11 14.08 -1.71
C TYR A 113 0.69 12.78 -1.63
N GLU A 114 0.34 11.73 -2.37
CA GLU A 114 1.08 10.47 -2.31
C GLU A 114 2.46 10.62 -2.95
N ASP A 115 3.44 9.93 -2.37
CA ASP A 115 4.74 9.70 -2.98
C ASP A 115 4.80 8.26 -3.52
N GLU A 116 4.16 7.33 -2.81
CA GLU A 116 4.17 5.89 -3.11
C GLU A 116 2.73 5.31 -3.07
N ARG A 117 2.46 4.29 -3.88
CA ARG A 117 1.12 3.70 -3.99
C ARG A 117 1.14 2.17 -3.91
N VAL A 118 0.18 1.62 -3.17
CA VAL A 118 -0.16 0.19 -3.24
C VAL A 118 -1.61 0.04 -3.66
N THR A 119 -1.88 -0.81 -4.64
CA THR A 119 -3.24 -1.10 -5.13
C THR A 119 -3.57 -2.56 -4.86
N ILE A 120 -4.69 -2.82 -4.18
CA ILE A 120 -5.17 -4.18 -3.87
C ILE A 120 -6.49 -4.40 -4.60
N ASP A 121 -6.51 -5.35 -5.55
CA ASP A 121 -7.73 -5.75 -6.24
C ASP A 121 -8.44 -6.87 -5.49
N ILE A 122 -9.67 -6.60 -5.04
CA ILE A 122 -10.46 -7.56 -4.27
C ILE A 122 -11.13 -8.64 -5.12
N GLU A 123 -11.19 -8.48 -6.44
CA GLU A 123 -11.75 -9.45 -7.38
C GLU A 123 -10.68 -10.42 -7.88
N SER A 124 -9.52 -9.93 -8.34
CA SER A 124 -8.42 -10.80 -8.78
C SER A 124 -7.56 -11.32 -7.61
N GLU A 125 -7.65 -10.71 -6.43
CA GLU A 125 -6.79 -11.01 -5.27
C GLU A 125 -5.29 -10.77 -5.57
N GLU A 126 -5.04 -9.71 -6.35
CA GLU A 126 -3.71 -9.27 -6.75
C GLU A 126 -3.35 -7.91 -6.12
N VAL A 127 -2.06 -7.68 -5.97
CA VAL A 127 -1.47 -6.46 -5.43
C VAL A 127 -0.49 -5.88 -6.43
N ASN A 128 -0.69 -4.62 -6.78
CA ASN A 128 0.32 -3.81 -7.44
C ASN A 128 1.04 -2.98 -6.35
N PHE A 129 2.32 -3.25 -6.15
CA PHE A 129 3.15 -2.70 -5.09
C PHE A 129 4.19 -1.74 -5.69
N GLU A 130 3.79 -0.47 -5.79
CA GLU A 130 4.60 0.65 -6.30
C GLU A 130 5.10 1.49 -5.12
N ALA A 131 5.77 0.84 -4.18
CA ALA A 131 6.45 1.49 -3.04
C ALA A 131 7.96 1.22 -3.10
N PHE A 132 8.52 1.45 -4.29
CA PHE A 132 9.93 1.32 -4.64
C PHE A 132 10.34 2.54 -5.47
N MET A 133 11.52 3.09 -5.20
CA MET A 133 12.11 4.03 -6.15
C MET A 133 12.73 3.25 -7.32
N ASN A 134 12.27 3.56 -8.53
CA ASN A 134 12.82 3.01 -9.76
C ASN A 134 13.99 3.87 -10.23
N TYR A 135 15.07 3.21 -10.65
CA TYR A 135 16.23 3.85 -11.26
C TYR A 135 16.62 3.12 -12.53
N ASP A 136 17.15 3.87 -13.49
CA ASP A 136 17.84 3.26 -14.62
C ASP A 136 19.27 2.81 -14.25
N GLU A 137 19.93 2.13 -15.19
CA GLU A 137 21.29 1.62 -14.96
C GLU A 137 22.29 2.77 -14.75
N GLU A 138 22.17 3.89 -15.47
CA GLU A 138 23.09 5.03 -15.35
C GLU A 138 22.94 5.69 -13.98
N GLU A 139 21.71 5.96 -13.53
CA GLU A 139 21.40 6.54 -12.23
C GLU A 139 21.91 5.67 -11.06
N ILE A 140 21.76 4.34 -11.16
CA ILE A 140 22.31 3.43 -10.15
C ILE A 140 23.84 3.47 -10.14
N GLN A 141 24.51 3.52 -11.30
CA GLN A 141 25.97 3.63 -11.31
C GLN A 141 26.43 4.93 -10.62
N GLU A 142 25.78 6.06 -10.92
CA GLU A 142 26.08 7.34 -10.27
C GLU A 142 25.87 7.26 -8.74
N LEU A 143 24.73 6.71 -8.29
CA LEU A 143 24.43 6.53 -6.87
C LEU A 143 25.46 5.63 -6.15
N LEU A 144 25.91 4.56 -6.82
CA LEU A 144 26.92 3.63 -6.29
C LEU A 144 28.34 4.18 -6.31
N GLU A 145 28.61 5.19 -7.13
CA GLU A 145 29.86 5.94 -7.14
C GLU A 145 29.95 6.94 -6.00
N ASP A 146 28.83 7.60 -5.67
CA ASP A 146 28.71 8.55 -4.55
C ASP A 146 28.57 7.84 -3.19
N TYR A 147 27.97 6.65 -3.14
CA TYR A 147 27.95 5.81 -1.94
C TYR A 147 29.32 5.17 -1.66
N ASP A 148 29.68 5.12 -0.38
CA ASP A 148 30.92 4.51 0.12
C ASP A 148 31.18 3.15 -0.55
N LYS A 149 32.39 2.94 -1.08
CA LYS A 149 32.71 1.84 -2.01
C LYS A 149 32.44 0.45 -1.41
N ASP A 150 32.43 0.36 -0.09
CA ASP A 150 32.20 -0.87 0.68
C ASP A 150 30.70 -1.24 0.81
N LYS A 151 29.77 -0.36 0.37
CA LYS A 151 28.31 -0.56 0.44
C LYS A 151 27.64 -0.90 -0.90
N ARG A 152 28.41 -1.20 -1.95
CA ARG A 152 27.95 -1.46 -3.33
C ARG A 152 27.27 -2.83 -3.54
N LYS A 153 26.49 -3.30 -2.58
CA LYS A 153 25.79 -4.58 -2.74
C LYS A 153 24.48 -4.34 -3.46
N ILE A 154 24.40 -4.84 -4.69
CA ILE A 154 23.14 -4.94 -5.42
C ILE A 154 22.57 -6.33 -5.14
N GLY A 155 21.44 -6.36 -4.45
CA GLY A 155 20.67 -7.59 -4.25
C GLY A 155 19.96 -8.02 -5.54
N LYS A 156 19.33 -9.18 -5.50
CA LYS A 156 18.51 -9.66 -6.61
C LYS A 156 17.17 -10.14 -6.09
N ILE A 157 16.10 -9.72 -6.77
CA ILE A 157 14.77 -10.26 -6.58
C ILE A 157 14.23 -10.72 -7.93
N ASN A 158 13.26 -11.61 -7.91
CA ASN A 158 12.59 -12.09 -9.11
C ASN A 158 11.09 -12.14 -8.85
N VAL A 159 10.47 -10.98 -8.87
CA VAL A 159 9.05 -10.83 -8.56
C VAL A 159 8.46 -9.72 -9.40
N ASP A 160 7.33 -9.97 -10.05
CA ASP A 160 6.60 -8.90 -10.74
C ASP A 160 5.83 -8.10 -9.68
N ASN A 161 6.40 -6.98 -9.22
CA ASN A 161 5.79 -6.14 -8.20
C ASN A 161 4.52 -5.42 -8.68
N TYR A 162 4.22 -5.45 -9.98
CA TYR A 162 2.98 -4.90 -10.52
C TYR A 162 1.81 -5.88 -10.46
N GLN A 163 2.09 -7.18 -10.25
CA GLN A 163 1.09 -8.24 -10.20
C GLN A 163 1.48 -9.34 -9.19
N LEU A 164 1.37 -9.01 -7.90
CA LEU A 164 1.65 -9.93 -6.80
C LEU A 164 0.39 -10.66 -6.35
N THR A 165 0.47 -11.98 -6.20
CA THR A 165 -0.48 -12.71 -5.35
C THR A 165 -0.23 -12.41 -3.87
N PHE A 166 -1.22 -12.65 -3.01
CA PHE A 166 -1.05 -12.42 -1.56
C PHE A 166 0.09 -13.23 -0.96
N GLU A 167 0.32 -14.46 -1.43
CA GLU A 167 1.45 -15.28 -0.98
C GLU A 167 2.79 -14.64 -1.37
N GLN A 168 2.90 -14.09 -2.59
CA GLN A 168 4.09 -13.39 -3.02
C GLN A 168 4.36 -12.13 -2.20
N CYS A 169 3.34 -11.41 -1.71
CA CYS A 169 3.54 -10.30 -0.78
C CYS A 169 4.19 -10.75 0.55
N PHE A 170 3.79 -11.91 1.09
CA PHE A 170 4.40 -12.45 2.31
C PHE A 170 5.86 -12.91 2.10
N GLU A 171 6.15 -13.52 0.95
CA GLU A 171 7.52 -13.90 0.59
C GLU A 171 8.40 -12.67 0.29
N LEU A 172 7.83 -11.64 -0.33
CA LEU A 172 8.53 -10.37 -0.58
C LEU A 172 8.87 -9.68 0.75
N GLU A 173 7.97 -9.64 1.73
CA GLU A 173 8.27 -9.10 3.08
C GLU A 173 9.47 -9.81 3.72
N LYS A 174 9.56 -11.14 3.64
CA LYS A 174 10.72 -11.89 4.15
C LYS A 174 12.00 -11.50 3.42
N THR A 175 11.93 -11.45 2.09
CA THR A 175 13.06 -11.06 1.24
C THR A 175 13.56 -9.64 1.57
N LEU A 176 12.66 -8.67 1.68
CA LEU A 176 12.99 -7.29 2.04
C LEU A 176 13.66 -7.21 3.42
N ASN A 177 13.15 -7.96 4.40
CA ASN A 177 13.74 -8.02 5.74
C ASN A 177 15.14 -8.66 5.75
N GLU A 178 15.39 -9.67 4.91
CA GLU A 178 16.72 -10.28 4.77
C GLU A 178 17.72 -9.34 4.10
N LEU A 179 17.30 -8.61 3.07
CA LEU A 179 18.16 -7.65 2.39
C LEU A 179 18.53 -6.46 3.29
N ALA A 180 17.56 -5.94 4.04
CA ALA A 180 17.80 -4.89 5.04
C ALA A 180 18.79 -5.34 6.13
N LYS A 181 18.70 -6.59 6.63
CA LYS A 181 19.67 -7.15 7.58
C LYS A 181 21.10 -7.24 7.04
N ASN A 182 21.24 -7.27 5.71
CA ASN A 182 22.52 -7.35 5.03
C ASN A 182 22.99 -5.99 4.46
N ASP A 183 22.36 -4.88 4.90
CA ASP A 183 22.60 -3.51 4.42
C ASP A 183 22.52 -3.40 2.88
N THR A 184 21.60 -4.14 2.27
CA THR A 184 21.37 -4.16 0.83
C THR A 184 20.08 -3.43 0.50
N TYR A 185 20.22 -2.24 -0.10
CA TYR A 185 19.11 -1.33 -0.37
C TYR A 185 18.79 -1.15 -1.85
N CYS A 186 19.75 -1.46 -2.71
CA CYS A 186 19.52 -1.58 -4.15
C CYS A 186 19.32 -3.04 -4.52
N VAL A 187 18.31 -3.32 -5.33
CA VAL A 187 18.08 -4.63 -5.93
C VAL A 187 17.86 -4.52 -7.42
N TYR A 188 18.39 -5.51 -8.15
CA TYR A 188 17.97 -5.76 -9.52
C TYR A 188 16.78 -6.72 -9.51
N ASN A 189 15.66 -6.30 -10.11
CA ASN A 189 14.49 -7.13 -10.28
C ASN A 189 14.52 -7.81 -11.66
N SER A 190 14.80 -9.12 -11.68
CA SER A 190 14.89 -9.85 -12.95
C SER A 190 13.53 -10.10 -13.61
N ALA A 191 12.42 -9.93 -12.90
CA ALA A 191 11.09 -10.11 -13.47
C ALA A 191 10.68 -8.90 -14.33
N THR A 192 11.01 -7.70 -13.88
CA THR A 192 10.66 -6.43 -14.56
C THR A 192 11.83 -5.80 -15.32
N ASN A 193 13.06 -6.30 -15.12
CA ASN A 193 14.30 -5.75 -15.70
C ASN A 193 14.57 -4.31 -15.24
N GLU A 194 14.37 -4.04 -13.96
CA GLU A 194 14.49 -2.72 -13.32
C GLU A 194 15.43 -2.78 -12.12
N TYR A 195 16.06 -1.65 -11.81
CA TYR A 195 16.72 -1.47 -10.52
C TYR A 195 15.76 -0.75 -9.57
N LEU A 196 15.57 -1.36 -8.40
CA LEU A 196 14.70 -0.84 -7.35
C LEU A 196 15.55 -0.45 -6.14
N TRP A 197 15.21 0.67 -5.52
CA TRP A 197 15.79 1.09 -4.25
C TRP A 197 14.75 1.02 -3.13
N PHE A 198 15.16 0.48 -1.99
CA PHE A 198 14.35 0.47 -0.78
C PHE A 198 14.35 1.84 -0.14
N VAL A 199 13.15 2.40 -0.02
CA VAL A 199 12.96 3.68 0.65
C VAL A 199 12.93 3.38 2.17
N GLU A 200 13.91 3.90 2.92
CA GLU A 200 14.06 3.78 4.39
C GLU A 200 13.66 5.04 5.16
#